data_AF-A0A7W0ZAT1-F1
#
_entry.id   AF-A0A7W0ZAT1-F1
#
_cell.length_a   1.000
_cell.length_b   1.000
_cell.length_c   1.000
_cell.angle_alpha   90.00
_cell.angle_beta   90.00
_cell.angle_gamma   90.00
#
_symmetry.space_group_name_H-M   'P 1'
#
loop_
_entity.id
_entity.type
_entity.pdbx_description
1 polymer ?
#
loop_
_entity_poly.entity_id
_entity_poly.type
_entity_poly.pdbx_seq_one_letter_code
_entity_poly.pdbx_strand_id
1 'polypeptide(L)'
;MIDCDVHQNFNHVQELLPWIDPAFRDYLVHGGYGGYSLPNYPWLHPSGFMRGDAVPDGGGVPGSDYGLLREQLLDAFDVEYAILTGEEILSISAVPH
;
A
#
# COMPACT_ATOMS: atom_id res chain seq x y z
N MET A 1 16.78 -12.45 8.30
CA MET A 1 15.97 -11.61 9.23
C MET A 1 14.49 -11.76 8.93
N ILE A 2 13.58 -11.54 9.90
CA ILE A 2 12.12 -11.49 9.65
C ILE A 2 11.63 -10.06 9.85
N ASP A 3 11.05 -9.47 8.81
CA ASP A 3 10.32 -8.22 8.89
C ASP A 3 8.83 -8.53 9.04
N CYS A 4 8.25 -8.11 10.16
CA CYS A 4 6.88 -8.43 10.53
C CYS A 4 5.87 -7.38 10.05
N ASP A 5 6.30 -6.29 9.43
CA ASP A 5 5.42 -5.18 9.06
C ASP A 5 5.85 -4.51 7.75
N VAL A 6 5.57 -5.21 6.64
CA VAL A 6 5.89 -4.73 5.29
C VAL A 6 4.62 -4.26 4.61
N HIS A 7 4.59 -2.97 4.25
CA HIS A 7 3.46 -2.34 3.58
C HIS A 7 3.65 -2.35 2.06
N GLN A 8 3.03 -3.32 1.40
CA GLN A 8 2.85 -3.33 -0.05
C GLN A 8 1.61 -2.53 -0.44
N ASN A 9 1.62 -1.98 -1.65
CA ASN A 9 0.47 -1.31 -2.25
C ASN A 9 0.07 -2.00 -3.57
N PHE A 10 -1.12 -1.67 -4.08
CA PHE A 10 -1.53 -2.00 -5.44
C PHE A 10 -1.14 -0.85 -6.35
N ASN A 11 -0.78 -1.15 -7.62
CA ASN A 11 -0.55 -0.05 -8.55
C ASN A 11 -1.91 0.57 -8.94
N HIS A 12 -2.93 -0.28 -9.11
CA HIS A 12 -4.32 0.13 -9.27
C HIS A 12 -5.28 -0.77 -8.49
N VAL A 13 -6.31 -0.18 -7.86
CA VAL A 13 -7.33 -0.96 -7.12
C VAL A 13 -8.05 -1.97 -8.02
N GLN A 14 -8.16 -1.69 -9.32
CA GLN A 14 -8.78 -2.57 -10.31
C GLN A 14 -8.04 -3.89 -10.51
N GLU A 15 -6.78 -3.99 -10.06
CA GLU A 15 -6.09 -5.28 -9.99
C GLU A 15 -6.87 -6.29 -9.16
N LEU A 16 -7.67 -5.83 -8.19
CA LEU A 16 -8.48 -6.71 -7.34
C LEU A 16 -9.68 -7.34 -8.04
N LEU A 17 -10.10 -6.84 -9.20
CA LEU A 17 -11.32 -7.28 -9.90
C LEU A 17 -11.46 -8.80 -10.09
N PRO A 18 -10.41 -9.59 -10.37
CA PRO A 18 -10.53 -11.04 -10.50
C PRO A 18 -11.05 -11.73 -9.23
N TRP A 19 -10.79 -11.14 -8.05
CA TRP A 19 -11.17 -11.70 -6.74
C TRP A 19 -12.43 -11.04 -6.14
N ILE A 20 -12.94 -9.98 -6.75
CA ILE A 20 -14.19 -9.33 -6.34
C ILE A 20 -15.37 -10.00 -7.03
N ASP A 21 -16.44 -10.24 -6.25
CA ASP A 21 -17.71 -10.75 -6.77
C ASP A 21 -18.20 -9.84 -7.91
N PRO A 22 -18.61 -10.40 -9.07
CA PRO A 22 -19.11 -9.62 -10.19
C PRO A 22 -20.13 -8.54 -9.84
N ALA A 23 -20.98 -8.77 -8.83
CA ALA A 23 -22.00 -7.82 -8.39
C ALA A 23 -21.42 -6.50 -7.82
N PHE A 24 -20.17 -6.50 -7.35
CA PHE A 24 -19.51 -5.32 -6.76
C PHE A 24 -18.44 -4.69 -7.66
N ARG A 25 -18.11 -5.31 -8.79
CA ARG A 25 -17.05 -4.81 -9.69
C ARG A 25 -17.36 -3.42 -10.23
N ASP A 26 -18.61 -3.16 -10.57
CA ASP A 26 -19.07 -1.85 -11.05
C ASP A 26 -18.77 -0.73 -10.05
N TYR A 27 -18.93 -1.00 -8.75
CA TYR A 27 -18.59 -0.05 -7.69
C TYR A 27 -17.09 0.25 -7.67
N LEU A 28 -16.23 -0.77 -7.83
CA LEU A 28 -14.78 -0.59 -7.85
C LEU A 28 -14.30 0.17 -9.10
N VAL A 29 -14.93 -0.09 -10.26
CA VAL A 29 -14.57 0.53 -11.54
C VAL A 29 -15.05 1.98 -11.62
N HIS A 30 -16.29 2.25 -11.17
CA HIS A 30 -16.95 3.53 -11.39
C HIS A 30 -17.10 4.38 -10.13
N GLY A 31 -17.23 3.77 -8.95
CA GLY A 31 -17.33 4.46 -7.67
C GLY A 31 -16.01 5.06 -7.22
N GLY A 32 -14.89 4.53 -7.73
CA GLY A 32 -13.55 4.88 -7.29
C GLY A 32 -13.21 4.28 -5.93
N TYR A 33 -11.93 4.11 -5.67
CA TYR A 33 -11.41 3.72 -4.36
C TYR A 33 -10.43 4.81 -3.92
N GLY A 34 -10.83 5.57 -2.90
CA GLY A 34 -10.02 6.64 -2.32
C GLY A 34 -9.40 6.27 -0.97
N GLY A 35 -9.34 4.97 -0.66
CA GLY A 35 -8.92 4.46 0.63
C GLY A 35 -9.92 4.68 1.76
N TYR A 36 -9.49 4.36 2.97
CA TYR A 36 -10.24 4.65 4.19
C TYR A 36 -10.04 6.12 4.60
N SER A 37 -10.95 7.00 4.16
CA SER A 37 -11.02 8.37 4.70
C SER A 37 -11.56 8.33 6.14
N LEU A 38 -10.64 8.35 7.10
CA LEU A 38 -11.00 8.33 8.53
C LEU A 38 -11.12 9.77 9.07
N PRO A 39 -12.20 10.10 9.79
CA PRO A 39 -12.29 11.37 10.48
C PRO A 39 -11.16 11.47 11.50
N ASN A 40 -10.41 12.58 11.46
CA ASN A 40 -9.31 12.90 12.37
C ASN A 40 -8.02 12.06 12.22
N TYR A 41 -7.61 11.68 11.01
CA TYR A 41 -6.27 11.11 10.82
C TYR A 41 -5.21 12.11 11.35
N PRO A 42 -4.47 11.77 12.44
CA PRO A 42 -3.69 12.76 13.17
C PRO A 42 -2.35 13.10 12.49
N TRP A 43 -1.97 12.34 11.47
CA TRP A 43 -0.67 12.44 10.81
C TRP A 43 -0.74 13.15 9.46
N LEU A 44 -0.55 14.47 9.48
CA LEU A 44 -0.37 15.30 8.29
C LEU A 44 1.11 15.69 8.16
N HIS A 45 1.91 14.86 7.48
CA HIS A 45 3.30 15.21 7.17
C HIS A 45 3.38 15.94 5.81
N PRO A 46 4.07 17.09 5.69
CA PRO A 46 4.09 17.87 4.46
C PRO A 46 4.61 17.13 3.22
N SER A 47 5.48 16.14 3.41
CA SER A 47 6.01 15.30 2.34
C SER A 47 5.40 13.90 2.29
N GLY A 48 4.31 13.65 3.03
CA GLY A 48 3.75 12.32 3.22
C GLY A 48 4.62 11.41 4.09
N PHE A 49 4.23 10.14 4.17
CA PHE A 49 4.89 9.09 4.96
C PHE A 49 5.60 8.04 4.08
N MET A 50 5.39 8.08 2.76
CA MET A 50 6.03 7.16 1.83
C MET A 50 7.52 7.49 1.69
N ARG A 51 8.31 6.45 1.43
CA ARG A 51 9.72 6.57 1.09
C ARG A 51 9.86 7.34 -0.25
N GLY A 52 10.65 8.41 -0.26
CA GLY A 52 10.68 9.39 -1.37
C GLY A 52 11.30 8.89 -2.68
N ASP A 53 12.15 7.86 -2.63
CA ASP A 53 12.77 7.18 -3.78
C ASP A 53 12.06 5.88 -4.16
N ALA A 54 10.88 5.60 -3.59
CA ALA A 54 10.17 4.35 -3.81
C ALA A 54 9.07 4.42 -4.91
N VAL A 55 9.02 5.51 -5.67
CA VAL A 55 8.16 5.62 -6.86
C VAL A 55 8.81 4.81 -8.00
N PRO A 56 8.12 3.84 -8.63
CA PRO A 56 8.66 3.09 -9.76
C PRO A 56 8.97 3.97 -10.97
N ASP A 57 9.94 3.56 -11.81
CA ASP A 57 10.36 4.31 -13.00
C ASP A 57 9.22 4.60 -14.00
N GLY A 58 8.23 3.70 -14.07
CA GLY A 58 7.01 3.87 -14.88
C GLY A 58 5.95 4.79 -14.25
N GLY A 59 6.23 5.36 -13.08
CA GLY A 59 5.23 5.92 -12.18
C GLY A 59 4.50 4.83 -11.38
N GLY A 60 3.50 5.24 -10.62
CA GLY A 60 2.72 4.34 -9.76
C GLY A 60 2.82 4.70 -8.28
N VAL A 61 2.26 3.84 -7.44
CA VAL A 61 2.22 4.04 -5.98
C VAL A 61 3.46 3.41 -5.35
N PRO A 62 4.17 4.09 -4.43
CA PRO A 62 5.30 3.46 -3.76
C PRO A 62 4.88 2.17 -3.04
N GLY A 63 5.71 1.13 -3.16
CA GLY A 63 5.41 -0.21 -2.64
C GLY A 63 4.51 -1.07 -3.55
N SER A 64 4.12 -0.60 -4.75
CA SER A 64 3.36 -1.40 -5.71
C SER A 64 4.20 -2.22 -6.69
N ASP A 65 5.50 -1.95 -6.79
CA ASP A 65 6.43 -2.71 -7.64
C ASP A 65 7.27 -3.67 -6.80
N TYR A 66 7.14 -4.98 -7.05
CA TYR A 66 7.88 -6.01 -6.32
C TYR A 66 9.40 -5.92 -6.57
N GLY A 67 9.82 -5.57 -7.78
CA GLY A 67 11.25 -5.47 -8.11
C GLY A 67 11.93 -4.41 -7.27
N LEU A 68 11.32 -3.23 -7.21
CA LEU A 68 11.79 -2.10 -6.42
C LEU A 68 11.70 -2.38 -4.92
N LEU A 69 10.59 -2.95 -4.44
CA LEU A 69 10.45 -3.35 -3.03
C LEU A 69 11.55 -4.34 -2.63
N ARG A 70 11.79 -5.35 -3.47
CA ARG A 70 12.84 -6.35 -3.23
C ARG A 70 14.21 -5.68 -3.14
N GLU A 71 14.56 -4.83 -4.09
CA GLU A 71 15.84 -4.12 -4.07
C GLU A 71 15.99 -3.23 -2.82
N GLN A 72 14.98 -2.40 -2.54
CA GLN A 72 15.05 -1.36 -1.53
C GLN A 72 14.87 -1.85 -0.09
N LEU A 73 14.25 -3.02 0.10
CA LEU A 73 13.94 -3.61 1.40
C LEU A 73 14.55 -5.00 1.57
N LEU A 74 14.19 -5.96 0.71
CA LEU A 74 14.54 -7.36 0.97
C LEU A 74 16.04 -7.62 0.81
N ASP A 75 16.59 -7.25 -0.36
CA ASP A 75 18.00 -7.45 -0.71
C ASP A 75 18.90 -6.50 0.10
N ALA A 76 18.49 -5.23 0.24
CA ALA A 76 19.28 -4.20 0.95
C ALA A 76 19.49 -4.50 2.43
N PHE A 77 18.55 -5.21 3.07
CA PHE A 77 18.58 -5.49 4.51
C PHE A 77 18.69 -6.98 4.85
N ASP A 78 18.85 -7.87 3.85
CA ASP A 78 18.90 -9.33 4.06
C ASP A 78 17.65 -9.87 4.81
N VAL A 79 16.48 -9.39 4.38
CA VAL A 79 15.18 -9.86 4.88
C VAL A 79 14.86 -11.19 4.22
N GLU A 80 14.75 -12.23 5.05
CA GLU A 80 14.45 -13.60 4.62
C GLU A 80 12.94 -13.83 4.53
N TYR A 81 12.19 -13.24 5.46
CA TYR A 81 10.73 -13.31 5.48
C TYR A 81 10.14 -11.92 5.72
N ALA A 82 9.19 -11.53 4.88
CA ALA A 82 8.40 -10.31 5.00
C ALA A 82 6.93 -10.66 5.21
N ILE A 83 6.35 -10.18 6.31
CA ILE A 83 4.91 -10.28 6.55
C ILE A 83 4.23 -9.06 5.95
N LEU A 84 3.41 -9.31 4.94
CA LEU A 84 2.68 -8.28 4.21
C LEU A 84 1.46 -7.82 5.01
N THR A 85 1.47 -6.56 5.43
CA THR A 85 0.38 -5.96 6.24
C THR A 85 -0.50 -5.02 5.43
N GLY A 86 -0.06 -4.62 4.23
CA GLY A 86 -0.79 -3.69 3.36
C GLY A 86 -0.69 -2.24 3.84
N GLU A 87 -0.77 -1.28 2.91
CA GLU A 87 -0.60 0.14 3.23
C GLU A 87 -1.86 0.76 3.88
N GLU A 88 -3.04 0.58 3.28
CA GLU A 88 -4.30 1.20 3.73
C GLU A 88 -4.73 0.86 5.18
N ILE A 89 -4.25 -0.26 5.75
CA ILE A 89 -4.57 -0.63 7.13
C ILE A 89 -3.85 0.26 8.16
N LEU A 90 -2.77 0.93 7.76
CA LEU A 90 -2.02 1.87 8.59
C LEU A 90 -2.96 2.94 9.15
N SER A 91 -3.78 3.53 8.27
CA SER A 91 -4.73 4.57 8.61
C SER A 91 -5.67 4.16 9.75
N ILE A 92 -6.17 2.92 9.70
CA ILE A 92 -7.11 2.36 10.68
C ILE A 92 -6.43 2.15 12.04
N SER A 93 -5.19 1.66 12.05
CA SER A 93 -4.42 1.43 13.28
C SER A 93 -4.00 2.71 14.01
N ALA A 94 -3.97 3.85 13.29
CA ALA A 94 -3.51 5.14 13.79
C ALA A 94 -4.60 6.03 14.40
N VAL A 95 -5.88 5.59 14.39
CA VAL A 95 -6.97 6.37 14.99
C VAL A 95 -6.89 6.27 16.51
N PRO A 96 -6.77 7.40 17.24
CA PRO A 96 -6.77 7.36 18.70
C PRO A 96 -8.11 6.89 19.26
N HIS A 97 -8.07 6.10 20.33
CA HIS A 97 -9.24 5.65 21.11
C HIS A 97 -9.93 6.80 21.84
#